data_AF-A0A7C8JPZ1-F1
#
_entry.id   AF-A0A7C8JPZ1-F1
#
_cell.length_a   1.000
_cell.length_b   1.000
_cell.length_c   1.000
_cell.angle_alpha   90.00
_cell.angle_beta   90.00
_cell.angle_gamma   90.00
#
_symmetry.space_group_name_H-M   'P 1'
#
loop_
_entity.id
_entity.type
_entity.pdbx_description
1 polymer ?
#
loop_
_entity_poly.entity_id
_entity_poly.type
_entity_poly.pdbx_seq_one_letter_code
_entity_poly.pdbx_strand_id
1 'polypeptide(L)'
;MSSLPSIVLRKPVEFTKSQQAIYLLRKLYRETSCLFDEVGRQQIKNRIRERYRECQEVTDEQRRTKYLKDARRVLSTLTRANNGDKWRTLNVLEHAYGRRGKIKHQIMKPLLKEVVPEAPIIPNRVRSATPGTTPKLLALFKGAVGKTIKAIEPEIPEFSVSGKSFSLSRTANMKWRHRSMILKRVVPPLEPVDFERLEMLVMGWRKTIPPKRKFITRETRAGPKKLRPNMYNARMQRRILKHVLEQFPMLEYRPQNEKFVAVYSPVLTTMLHTPGDPEDFEGVDDKGEPEGTILNPNKKLSGKSAAKRRKAKGKATAFSGWLDKKKEEGKVPENFIGS
;
A
#
# COMPACT_ATOMS: atom_id res chain seq x y z
N MET A 1 -46.79 -20.41 42.05
CA MET A 1 -45.33 -20.30 41.91
C MET A 1 -44.88 -21.21 40.76
N SER A 2 -45.04 -20.75 39.51
CA SER A 2 -44.69 -21.54 38.32
C SER A 2 -43.19 -21.43 38.03
N SER A 3 -42.48 -22.54 38.20
CA SER A 3 -41.08 -22.73 37.81
C SER A 3 -40.93 -22.48 36.30
N LEU A 4 -40.20 -21.43 35.92
CA LEU A 4 -39.79 -21.23 34.53
C LEU A 4 -38.75 -22.30 34.16
N PRO A 5 -38.90 -23.00 33.03
CA PRO A 5 -37.91 -23.99 32.60
C PRO A 5 -36.58 -23.28 32.34
N SER A 6 -35.52 -23.78 32.98
CA SER A 6 -34.16 -23.29 32.78
C SER A 6 -33.81 -23.31 31.29
N ILE A 7 -33.34 -22.17 30.77
CA ILE A 7 -32.81 -22.07 29.41
C ILE A 7 -31.71 -23.12 29.27
N VAL A 8 -32.00 -24.19 28.52
CA VAL A 8 -31.01 -25.21 28.16
C VAL A 8 -30.00 -24.52 27.26
N LEU A 9 -28.88 -24.08 27.84
CA LEU A 9 -27.72 -23.59 27.11
C LEU A 9 -27.25 -24.72 26.20
N ARG A 10 -27.66 -24.68 24.92
CA ARG A 10 -27.20 -25.63 23.91
C ARG A 10 -25.67 -25.61 23.90
N LYS A 11 -25.04 -26.78 24.08
CA LYS A 11 -23.58 -26.92 23.98
C LYS A 11 -23.11 -26.29 22.67
N PRO A 12 -22.01 -25.50 22.68
CA PRO A 12 -21.52 -24.85 21.47
C PRO A 12 -21.19 -25.92 20.42
N VAL A 13 -21.62 -25.71 19.18
CA VAL A 13 -21.31 -26.62 18.07
C VAL A 13 -19.81 -26.60 17.81
N GLU A 14 -19.15 -27.72 18.07
CA GLU A 14 -17.71 -27.88 17.78
C GLU A 14 -17.52 -28.16 16.29
N PHE A 15 -16.96 -27.19 15.56
CA PHE A 15 -16.64 -27.38 14.15
C PHE A 15 -15.33 -28.13 13.98
N THR A 16 -15.31 -29.13 13.09
CA THR A 16 -14.05 -29.76 12.63
C THR A 16 -13.15 -28.72 11.95
N LYS A 17 -11.84 -28.95 11.90
CA LYS A 17 -10.90 -27.99 11.29
C LYS A 17 -11.22 -27.68 9.82
N SER A 18 -11.69 -28.68 9.07
CA SER A 18 -12.15 -28.52 7.69
C SER A 18 -13.39 -27.62 7.60
N GLN A 19 -14.37 -27.82 8.49
CA GLN A 19 -15.55 -26.96 8.58
C GLN A 19 -15.16 -25.53 8.98
N GLN A 20 -14.24 -25.36 9.94
CA GLN A 20 -13.70 -24.06 10.33
C GLN A 20 -13.03 -23.35 9.15
N ALA A 21 -12.25 -24.08 8.34
CA ALA A 21 -11.59 -23.54 7.17
C ALA A 21 -12.60 -23.01 6.14
N ILE A 22 -13.64 -23.78 5.83
CA ILE A 22 -14.71 -23.38 4.90
C ILE A 22 -15.47 -22.15 5.43
N TYR A 23 -15.79 -22.14 6.73
CA TYR A 23 -16.45 -21.00 7.37
C TYR A 23 -15.61 -19.73 7.30
N LEU A 24 -14.30 -19.83 7.60
CA LEU A 24 -13.37 -18.71 7.49
C LEU A 24 -13.21 -18.24 6.05
N LEU A 25 -13.14 -19.15 5.08
CA LEU A 25 -13.05 -18.81 3.66
C LEU A 25 -14.25 -17.98 3.21
N ARG A 26 -15.46 -18.41 3.59
CA ARG A 26 -16.70 -17.67 3.30
C ARG A 26 -16.64 -16.27 3.91
N LYS A 27 -16.29 -16.15 5.19
CA LYS A 27 -16.15 -14.86 5.88
C LYS A 27 -15.13 -13.95 5.21
N LEU A 28 -13.96 -14.48 4.89
CA LEU A 28 -12.91 -13.77 4.18
C LEU A 28 -13.39 -13.24 2.81
N TYR A 29 -14.11 -14.05 2.03
CA TYR A 29 -14.71 -13.57 0.78
C TYR A 29 -15.81 -12.53 1.00
N ARG A 30 -16.55 -12.58 2.11
CA ARG A 30 -17.52 -11.53 2.45
C ARG A 30 -16.79 -10.22 2.73
N GLU A 31 -15.82 -10.24 3.63
CA GLU A 31 -15.07 -9.07 4.07
C GLU A 31 -14.26 -8.44 2.93
N THR A 32 -13.61 -9.26 2.09
CA THR A 32 -12.93 -8.73 0.90
C THR A 32 -13.90 -8.02 -0.04
N SER A 33 -15.10 -8.57 -0.27
CA SER A 33 -16.10 -7.94 -1.14
C SER A 33 -16.57 -6.56 -0.65
N CYS A 34 -16.38 -6.25 0.64
CA CYS A 34 -16.76 -4.99 1.26
C CYS A 34 -15.70 -3.88 1.14
N LEU A 35 -14.47 -4.18 0.70
CA LEU A 35 -13.44 -3.16 0.50
C LEU A 35 -13.87 -2.17 -0.59
N PHE A 36 -13.57 -0.88 -0.39
CA PHE A 36 -13.92 0.16 -1.36
C PHE A 36 -13.05 0.11 -2.63
N ASP A 37 -11.78 -0.32 -2.51
CA ASP A 37 -10.87 -0.37 -3.65
C ASP A 37 -11.03 -1.65 -4.49
N GLU A 38 -11.08 -1.49 -5.82
CA GLU A 38 -11.24 -2.60 -6.78
C GLU A 38 -10.01 -3.49 -6.87
N VAL A 39 -8.82 -2.89 -7.02
CA VAL A 39 -7.56 -3.63 -7.13
C VAL A 39 -7.30 -4.40 -5.83
N GLY A 40 -7.51 -3.74 -4.68
CA GLY A 40 -7.56 -4.36 -3.36
C GLY A 40 -8.43 -5.61 -3.33
N ARG A 41 -9.69 -5.49 -3.74
CA ARG A 41 -10.64 -6.63 -3.77
C ARG A 41 -10.11 -7.80 -4.57
N GLN A 42 -9.68 -7.56 -5.81
CA GLN A 42 -9.24 -8.62 -6.71
C GLN A 42 -7.97 -9.31 -6.20
N GLN A 43 -6.96 -8.52 -5.83
CA GLN A 43 -5.66 -9.06 -5.40
C GLN A 43 -5.76 -9.86 -4.11
N ILE A 44 -6.53 -9.39 -3.13
CA ILE A 44 -6.69 -10.11 -1.86
C ILE A 44 -7.55 -11.37 -2.07
N LYS A 45 -8.60 -11.30 -2.90
CA LYS A 45 -9.41 -12.47 -3.25
C LYS A 45 -8.55 -13.56 -3.89
N ASN A 46 -7.69 -13.18 -4.84
CA ASN A 46 -6.77 -14.11 -5.50
C ASN A 46 -5.79 -14.71 -4.50
N ARG A 47 -5.16 -13.88 -3.65
CA ARG A 47 -4.26 -14.36 -2.59
C ARG A 47 -4.93 -15.34 -1.64
N ILE A 48 -6.17 -15.07 -1.22
CA ILE A 48 -6.92 -15.98 -0.33
C ILE A 48 -7.19 -17.30 -1.04
N ARG A 49 -7.63 -17.26 -2.30
CA ARG A 49 -7.87 -18.45 -3.11
C ARG A 49 -6.62 -19.32 -3.24
N GLU A 50 -5.49 -18.72 -3.61
CA GLU A 50 -4.20 -19.42 -3.73
C GLU A 50 -3.79 -20.06 -2.39
N ARG A 51 -3.86 -19.30 -1.29
CA ARG A 51 -3.48 -19.81 0.03
C ARG A 51 -4.34 -20.97 0.48
N TYR A 52 -5.65 -20.93 0.24
CA TYR A 52 -6.54 -22.04 0.60
C TYR A 52 -6.29 -23.28 -0.27
N ARG A 53 -5.93 -23.12 -1.55
CA ARG A 53 -5.49 -24.22 -2.41
C ARG A 53 -4.19 -24.84 -1.91
N GLU A 54 -3.19 -24.02 -1.56
CA GLU A 54 -1.94 -24.50 -0.95
C GLU A 54 -2.18 -25.27 0.35
N CYS A 55 -3.18 -24.87 1.14
CA CYS A 55 -3.52 -25.54 2.41
C CYS A 55 -4.28 -26.86 2.21
N GLN A 56 -4.91 -27.08 1.06
CA GLN A 56 -5.71 -28.27 0.79
C GLN A 56 -4.83 -29.54 0.76
N GLU A 57 -3.63 -29.41 0.19
CA GLU A 57 -2.64 -30.50 0.04
C GLU A 57 -1.89 -30.82 1.35
N VAL A 58 -2.10 -30.05 2.42
CA VAL A 58 -1.31 -30.19 3.65
C VAL A 58 -1.96 -31.19 4.60
N THR A 59 -1.28 -32.29 4.88
CA THR A 59 -1.73 -33.33 5.82
C THR A 59 -1.37 -33.00 7.29
N ASP A 60 -0.24 -32.31 7.51
CA ASP A 60 0.26 -31.99 8.85
C ASP A 60 -0.68 -31.07 9.65
N GLU A 61 -1.05 -31.55 10.83
CA GLU A 61 -2.01 -30.91 11.71
C GLU A 61 -1.49 -29.61 12.33
N GLN A 62 -0.20 -29.53 12.64
CA GLN A 62 0.40 -28.31 13.19
C GLN A 62 0.35 -27.19 12.15
N ARG A 63 0.68 -27.50 10.90
CA ARG A 63 0.54 -26.56 9.78
C ARG A 63 -0.91 -26.12 9.57
N ARG A 64 -1.88 -27.05 9.62
CA ARG A 64 -3.31 -26.73 9.53
C ARG A 64 -3.74 -25.74 10.61
N THR A 65 -3.34 -25.95 11.87
CA THR A 65 -3.67 -25.02 12.96
C THR A 65 -3.03 -23.64 12.75
N LYS A 66 -1.79 -23.58 12.25
CA LYS A 66 -1.11 -22.33 11.91
C LYS A 66 -1.84 -21.59 10.81
N TYR A 67 -2.28 -22.27 9.75
CA TYR A 67 -3.05 -21.65 8.68
C TYR A 67 -4.40 -21.10 9.15
N LEU A 68 -5.11 -21.83 10.01
CA LEU A 68 -6.34 -21.32 10.62
C LEU A 68 -6.09 -20.07 11.48
N LYS A 69 -5.00 -20.04 12.26
CA LYS A 69 -4.59 -18.85 13.02
C LYS A 69 -4.28 -17.68 12.10
N ASP A 70 -3.54 -17.90 11.02
CA ASP A 70 -3.20 -16.85 10.05
C ASP A 70 -4.44 -16.35 9.29
N ALA A 71 -5.36 -17.23 8.90
CA ALA A 71 -6.63 -16.87 8.29
C ALA A 71 -7.48 -15.98 9.21
N ARG A 72 -7.54 -16.28 10.52
CA ARG A 72 -8.21 -15.43 11.51
C ARG A 72 -7.55 -14.06 11.64
N ARG A 73 -6.22 -13.97 11.58
CA ARG A 73 -5.49 -12.68 11.58
C ARG A 73 -5.81 -11.84 10.34
N VAL A 74 -5.85 -12.47 9.16
CA VAL A 74 -6.26 -11.79 7.92
C VAL A 74 -7.69 -11.32 8.02
N LEU A 75 -8.60 -12.17 8.52
CA LEU A 75 -10.00 -11.80 8.72
C LEU A 75 -10.12 -10.59 9.66
N SER A 76 -9.47 -10.62 10.82
CA SER A 76 -9.45 -9.49 11.76
C SER A 76 -8.90 -8.21 11.12
N THR A 77 -7.85 -8.32 10.30
CA THR A 77 -7.29 -7.18 9.57
C THR A 77 -8.30 -6.59 8.59
N LEU A 78 -8.99 -7.44 7.81
CA LEU A 78 -10.00 -7.01 6.83
C LEU A 78 -11.22 -6.40 7.52
N THR A 79 -11.75 -7.05 8.57
CA THR A 79 -12.87 -6.51 9.34
C THR A 79 -12.52 -5.15 9.94
N ARG A 80 -11.32 -4.96 10.50
CA ARG A 80 -10.89 -3.66 11.03
C ARG A 80 -10.70 -2.59 9.94
N ALA A 81 -10.07 -2.97 8.83
CA ALA A 81 -9.91 -2.10 7.67
C ALA A 81 -11.28 -1.60 7.20
N ASN A 82 -12.19 -2.53 6.95
CA ASN A 82 -13.57 -2.24 6.59
C ASN A 82 -14.34 -1.41 7.64
N ASN A 83 -13.97 -1.54 8.91
CA ASN A 83 -14.57 -0.78 9.99
C ASN A 83 -14.00 0.65 10.15
N GLY A 84 -13.16 1.11 9.23
CA GLY A 84 -12.63 2.47 9.24
C GLY A 84 -11.22 2.61 9.82
N ASP A 85 -10.55 1.52 10.21
CA ASP A 85 -9.16 1.57 10.68
C ASP A 85 -8.21 1.90 9.51
N LYS A 86 -7.86 3.19 9.39
CA LYS A 86 -6.98 3.72 8.34
C LYS A 86 -5.69 2.92 8.19
N TRP A 87 -5.06 2.51 9.28
CA TRP A 87 -3.76 1.84 9.22
C TRP A 87 -3.88 0.40 8.70
N ARG A 88 -4.96 -0.30 9.06
CA ARG A 88 -5.24 -1.64 8.52
C ARG A 88 -5.61 -1.57 7.06
N THR A 89 -6.37 -0.56 6.65
CA THR A 89 -6.67 -0.33 5.24
C THR A 89 -5.43 -0.01 4.43
N LEU A 90 -4.55 0.88 4.91
CA LEU A 90 -3.26 1.11 4.26
C LEU A 90 -2.46 -0.17 4.14
N ASN A 91 -2.35 -0.97 5.20
CA ASN A 91 -1.64 -2.26 5.14
C ASN A 91 -2.23 -3.21 4.08
N VAL A 92 -3.56 -3.23 3.96
CA VAL A 92 -4.27 -4.02 2.95
C VAL A 92 -3.96 -3.53 1.53
N LEU A 93 -4.04 -2.22 1.28
CA LEU A 93 -3.75 -1.63 -0.03
C LEU A 93 -2.27 -1.74 -0.40
N GLU A 94 -1.36 -1.55 0.56
CA GLU A 94 0.08 -1.74 0.34
C GLU A 94 0.43 -3.17 -0.08
N HIS A 95 -0.32 -4.16 0.40
CA HIS A 95 -0.19 -5.53 -0.09
C HIS A 95 -0.78 -5.70 -1.50
N ALA A 96 -1.90 -5.05 -1.81
CA ALA A 96 -2.58 -5.17 -3.09
C ALA A 96 -1.81 -4.48 -4.23
N TYR A 97 -1.32 -3.25 -4.02
CA TYR A 97 -0.50 -2.52 -4.99
C TYR A 97 0.97 -2.95 -5.00
N GLY A 98 1.35 -3.92 -4.17
CA GLY A 98 2.68 -4.52 -4.26
C GLY A 98 3.81 -3.74 -3.58
N ARG A 99 3.55 -2.88 -2.59
CA ARG A 99 4.63 -2.32 -1.76
C ARG A 99 5.34 -3.40 -0.94
N ARG A 100 4.63 -4.48 -0.59
CA ARG A 100 5.15 -5.62 0.18
C ARG A 100 4.42 -6.93 -0.13
N GLY A 101 5.08 -8.04 0.18
CA GLY A 101 4.53 -9.39 -0.01
C GLY A 101 4.70 -9.92 -1.43
N LYS A 102 3.85 -10.87 -1.83
CA LYS A 102 3.99 -11.62 -3.10
C LYS A 102 3.99 -10.70 -4.33
N ILE A 103 3.08 -9.73 -4.38
CA ILE A 103 2.94 -8.80 -5.52
C ILE A 103 4.20 -7.96 -5.71
N LYS A 104 4.83 -7.48 -4.61
CA LYS A 104 6.14 -6.82 -4.68
C LYS A 104 7.16 -7.66 -5.43
N HIS A 105 7.27 -8.93 -5.05
CA HIS A 105 8.23 -9.85 -5.65
C HIS A 105 7.89 -10.14 -7.11
N GLN A 106 6.60 -10.24 -7.46
CA GLN A 106 6.16 -10.42 -8.84
C GLN A 106 6.57 -9.23 -9.71
N ILE A 107 6.35 -7.99 -9.25
CA ILE A 107 6.72 -6.77 -9.99
C ILE A 107 8.25 -6.62 -10.08
N MET A 108 8.99 -6.95 -9.02
CA MET A 108 10.46 -6.84 -9.02
C MET A 108 11.15 -7.95 -9.83
N LYS A 109 10.56 -9.15 -9.92
CA LYS A 109 11.16 -10.31 -10.60
C LYS A 109 11.62 -10.03 -12.03
N PRO A 110 10.84 -9.41 -12.94
CA PRO A 110 11.30 -9.10 -14.29
C PRO A 110 12.50 -8.14 -14.28
N LEU A 111 12.47 -7.10 -13.44
CA LEU A 111 13.56 -6.14 -13.33
C LEU A 111 14.87 -6.77 -12.83
N LEU A 112 14.76 -7.80 -11.99
CA LEU A 112 15.91 -8.54 -11.46
C LEU A 112 16.42 -9.61 -12.44
N LYS A 113 15.57 -10.14 -13.32
CA LYS A 113 15.98 -11.13 -14.34
C LYS A 113 16.91 -10.49 -15.39
N GLU A 114 16.73 -9.21 -15.68
CA GLU A 114 17.59 -8.44 -16.60
C GLU A 114 18.99 -8.18 -16.02
N VAL A 115 19.21 -8.39 -14.73
CA VAL A 115 20.49 -8.07 -14.06
C VAL A 115 21.50 -9.19 -14.26
N VAL A 116 22.61 -8.86 -14.91
CA VAL A 116 23.79 -9.73 -14.98
C VAL A 116 24.77 -9.32 -13.88
N PRO A 117 25.30 -10.25 -13.07
CA PRO A 117 26.37 -9.96 -12.12
C PRO A 117 27.61 -9.38 -12.80
N GLU A 118 28.28 -8.47 -12.12
CA GLU A 118 29.57 -7.94 -12.57
C GLU A 118 30.67 -9.00 -12.43
N ALA A 119 31.79 -8.78 -13.12
CA ALA A 119 32.94 -9.67 -13.08
C ALA A 119 33.44 -9.90 -11.64
N PRO A 120 33.95 -11.09 -11.32
CA PRO A 120 34.46 -11.40 -10.00
C PRO A 120 35.65 -10.51 -9.63
N ILE A 121 35.61 -9.91 -8.43
CA ILE A 121 36.70 -9.08 -7.91
C ILE A 121 37.99 -9.92 -7.77
N ILE A 122 37.85 -11.18 -7.35
CA ILE A 122 38.97 -12.12 -7.24
C ILE A 122 38.98 -12.99 -8.50
N PRO A 123 40.09 -13.00 -9.29
CA PRO A 123 40.22 -13.85 -10.46
C PRO A 123 39.90 -15.31 -10.14
N ASN A 124 39.24 -16.01 -11.08
CA ASN A 124 38.83 -17.42 -10.95
C ASN A 124 37.88 -17.76 -9.80
N ARG A 125 37.38 -16.76 -9.04
CA ARG A 125 36.43 -16.98 -7.95
C ARG A 125 35.06 -16.40 -8.28
N VAL A 126 34.22 -17.19 -8.96
CA VAL A 126 32.86 -16.81 -9.38
C VAL A 126 32.01 -16.25 -8.23
N ARG A 127 32.15 -16.79 -7.01
CA ARG A 127 31.43 -16.31 -5.81
C ARG A 127 31.77 -14.87 -5.38
N SER A 128 32.85 -14.30 -5.91
CA SER A 128 33.26 -12.91 -5.65
C SER A 128 32.70 -11.90 -6.67
N ALA A 129 31.88 -12.35 -7.62
CA ALA A 129 31.11 -11.49 -8.52
C ALA A 129 30.27 -10.50 -7.73
N THR A 130 30.25 -9.23 -8.13
CA THR A 130 29.44 -8.19 -7.49
C THR A 130 28.04 -8.13 -8.08
N PRO A 131 27.06 -7.67 -7.30
CA PRO A 131 25.69 -7.57 -7.80
C PRO A 131 25.60 -6.48 -8.85
N GLY A 132 25.33 -6.87 -10.10
CA GLY A 132 25.17 -5.92 -11.19
C GLY A 132 23.92 -5.05 -11.05
N THR A 133 23.82 -4.09 -11.96
CA THR A 133 22.72 -3.12 -11.98
C THR A 133 22.30 -2.79 -13.41
N THR A 134 21.00 -2.83 -13.67
CA THR A 134 20.39 -2.36 -14.93
C THR A 134 19.98 -0.89 -14.80
N PRO A 135 19.85 -0.14 -15.91
CA PRO A 135 19.49 1.28 -15.86
C PRO A 135 18.11 1.52 -15.21
N LYS A 136 17.12 0.65 -15.47
CA LYS A 136 15.80 0.69 -14.82
C LYS A 136 15.92 0.56 -13.30
N LEU A 137 16.75 -0.38 -12.86
CA LEU A 137 16.93 -0.68 -11.44
C LEU A 137 17.74 0.40 -10.72
N LEU A 138 18.73 0.99 -11.40
CA LEU A 138 19.45 2.16 -10.92
C LEU A 138 18.53 3.37 -10.74
N ALA A 139 17.64 3.61 -11.70
CA ALA A 139 16.64 4.68 -11.64
C ALA A 139 15.75 4.55 -10.41
N LEU A 140 15.32 3.32 -10.08
CA LEU A 140 14.57 3.02 -8.86
C LEU A 140 15.38 3.31 -7.60
N PHE A 141 16.66 2.96 -7.54
CA PHE A 141 17.49 3.28 -6.36
C PHE A 141 17.64 4.77 -6.19
N LYS A 142 17.96 5.50 -7.27
CA LYS A 142 18.06 6.96 -7.24
C LYS A 142 16.79 7.61 -6.74
N GLY A 143 15.62 7.14 -7.19
CA GLY A 143 14.31 7.63 -6.70
C GLY A 143 14.01 7.28 -5.23
N ALA A 144 14.63 6.24 -4.69
CA ALA A 144 14.46 5.77 -3.32
C ALA A 144 15.46 6.37 -2.32
N VAL A 145 16.58 6.94 -2.80
CA VAL A 145 17.55 7.66 -1.97
C VAL A 145 16.88 8.86 -1.29
N GLY A 146 17.16 9.05 0.01
CA GLY A 146 16.54 10.08 0.84
C GLY A 146 15.11 9.75 1.32
N LYS A 147 14.46 8.73 0.74
CA LYS A 147 13.13 8.25 1.15
C LYS A 147 13.22 6.97 1.99
N THR A 148 13.72 5.89 1.40
CA THR A 148 13.84 4.58 2.06
C THR A 148 15.29 4.11 2.17
N ILE A 149 16.18 4.66 1.36
CA ILE A 149 17.59 4.29 1.28
C ILE A 149 18.47 5.51 1.54
N LYS A 150 19.61 5.29 2.21
CA LYS A 150 20.61 6.34 2.47
C LYS A 150 21.58 6.50 1.29
N ALA A 151 22.20 5.40 0.85
CA ALA A 151 23.20 5.38 -0.21
C ALA A 151 22.98 4.19 -1.16
N ILE A 152 23.34 4.36 -2.44
CA ILE A 152 23.20 3.33 -3.48
C ILE A 152 24.29 2.26 -3.33
N GLU A 153 25.51 2.70 -3.04
CA GLU A 153 26.66 1.84 -2.80
C GLU A 153 27.06 1.88 -1.32
N PRO A 154 27.68 0.82 -0.80
CA PRO A 154 28.19 0.82 0.57
C PRO A 154 29.48 1.63 0.65
N GLU A 155 29.67 2.31 1.78
CA GLU A 155 30.96 2.86 2.17
C GLU A 155 31.86 1.69 2.59
N ILE A 156 32.92 1.45 1.82
CA ILE A 156 33.89 0.38 2.07
C ILE A 156 35.21 1.04 2.46
N PRO A 157 35.79 0.73 3.64
CA PRO A 157 37.08 1.28 4.03
C PRO A 157 38.19 0.69 3.15
N GLU A 158 39.17 1.51 2.81
CA GLU A 158 40.33 1.12 2.00
C GLU A 158 41.30 0.23 2.78
N PHE A 159 41.47 0.53 4.07
CA PHE A 159 42.38 -0.15 4.98
C PHE A 159 41.64 -0.87 6.11
N SER A 160 42.22 -1.97 6.55
CA SER A 160 41.84 -2.68 7.77
C SER A 160 42.45 -2.03 9.00
N VAL A 161 41.99 -2.43 10.19
CA VAL A 161 42.52 -1.96 11.49
C VAL A 161 44.03 -2.16 11.61
N SER A 162 44.59 -3.19 10.95
CA SER A 162 46.02 -3.49 10.92
C SER A 162 46.80 -2.77 9.81
N GLY A 163 46.19 -1.77 9.16
CA GLY A 163 46.81 -0.98 8.08
C GLY A 163 46.91 -1.72 6.73
N LYS A 164 46.54 -3.00 6.67
CA LYS A 164 46.54 -3.77 5.41
C LYS A 164 45.36 -3.37 4.53
N SER A 165 45.47 -3.55 3.21
CA SER A 165 44.35 -3.33 2.28
C SER A 165 43.14 -4.19 2.65
N PHE A 166 41.94 -3.65 2.42
CA PHE A 166 40.72 -4.32 2.79
C PHE A 166 40.48 -5.57 1.93
N SER A 167 40.11 -6.68 2.56
CA SER A 167 39.95 -7.97 1.88
C SER A 167 38.92 -7.91 0.74
N LEU A 168 39.34 -8.29 -0.47
CA LEU A 168 38.50 -8.37 -1.67
C LEU A 168 37.28 -9.28 -1.50
N SER A 169 37.41 -10.36 -0.72
CA SER A 169 36.27 -11.23 -0.43
C SER A 169 35.27 -10.54 0.48
N ARG A 170 35.74 -9.69 1.40
CA ARG A 170 34.90 -8.93 2.32
C ARG A 170 34.19 -7.78 1.60
N THR A 171 34.85 -7.11 0.64
CA THR A 171 34.22 -6.09 -0.21
C THR A 171 33.04 -6.67 -1.00
N ALA A 172 33.23 -7.81 -1.68
CA ALA A 172 32.16 -8.49 -2.40
C ALA A 172 30.97 -8.82 -1.49
N ASN A 173 31.24 -9.38 -0.31
CA ASN A 173 30.21 -9.69 0.68
C ASN A 173 29.46 -8.45 1.18
N MET A 174 30.17 -7.34 1.42
CA MET A 174 29.56 -6.07 1.81
C MET A 174 28.65 -5.53 0.71
N LYS A 175 29.08 -5.55 -0.55
CA LYS A 175 28.27 -5.17 -1.71
C LYS A 175 26.99 -6.01 -1.80
N TRP A 176 27.07 -7.34 -1.67
CA TRP A 176 25.90 -8.22 -1.67
C TRP A 176 24.94 -8.00 -0.51
N ARG A 177 25.46 -7.81 0.71
CA ARG A 177 24.65 -7.50 1.89
C ARG A 177 23.91 -6.18 1.72
N HIS A 178 24.63 -5.15 1.25
CA HIS A 178 24.06 -3.84 0.98
C HIS A 178 22.97 -3.91 -0.10
N ARG A 179 23.25 -4.62 -1.20
CA ARG A 179 22.30 -4.86 -2.28
C ARG A 179 21.01 -5.52 -1.78
N SER A 180 21.16 -6.57 -0.97
CA SER A 180 20.03 -7.31 -0.39
C SER A 180 19.19 -6.42 0.54
N MET A 181 19.85 -5.53 1.30
CA MET A 181 19.19 -4.55 2.15
C MET A 181 18.43 -3.50 1.33
N ILE A 182 19.03 -2.97 0.26
CA ILE A 182 18.40 -2.06 -0.69
C ILE A 182 17.14 -2.71 -1.28
N LEU A 183 17.24 -3.91 -1.86
CA LEU A 183 16.11 -4.58 -2.51
C LEU A 183 14.93 -4.84 -1.56
N LYS A 184 15.20 -5.09 -0.27
CA LYS A 184 14.15 -5.19 0.76
C LYS A 184 13.41 -3.87 0.98
N ARG A 185 14.12 -2.72 0.88
CA ARG A 185 13.59 -1.38 1.19
C ARG A 185 13.03 -0.62 -0.02
N VAL A 186 13.50 -0.91 -1.24
CA VAL A 186 12.97 -0.30 -2.46
C VAL A 186 11.50 -0.65 -2.62
N VAL A 187 10.71 0.35 -3.00
CA VAL A 187 9.33 0.18 -3.43
C VAL A 187 9.35 -0.12 -4.94
N PRO A 188 8.64 -1.16 -5.41
CA PRO A 188 8.60 -1.43 -6.84
C PRO A 188 7.87 -0.31 -7.59
N PRO A 189 8.16 -0.13 -8.88
CA PRO A 189 7.39 0.78 -9.70
C PRO A 189 5.99 0.24 -9.92
N LEU A 190 4.99 1.12 -9.94
CA LEU A 190 3.66 0.77 -10.41
C LEU A 190 3.63 0.73 -11.93
N GLU A 191 2.71 -0.09 -12.46
CA GLU A 191 2.36 -0.08 -13.87
C GLU A 191 1.70 1.25 -14.23
N PRO A 192 1.94 1.81 -15.44
CA PRO A 192 1.38 3.11 -15.82
C PRO A 192 -0.14 3.18 -15.68
N VAL A 193 -0.85 2.11 -16.04
CA VAL A 193 -2.31 2.03 -15.96
C VAL A 193 -2.81 2.14 -14.51
N ASP A 194 -2.18 1.39 -13.59
CA ASP A 194 -2.54 1.44 -12.16
C ASP A 194 -2.15 2.77 -11.52
N PHE A 195 -1.06 3.38 -11.98
CA PHE A 195 -0.59 4.67 -11.52
C PHE A 195 -1.56 5.80 -11.93
N GLU A 196 -1.93 5.88 -13.21
CA GLU A 196 -2.92 6.84 -13.72
C GLU A 196 -4.28 6.64 -13.05
N ARG A 197 -4.71 5.39 -12.86
CA ARG A 197 -5.93 5.07 -12.13
C ARG A 197 -5.91 5.63 -10.71
N LEU A 198 -4.82 5.44 -9.97
CA LEU A 198 -4.66 5.98 -8.63
C LEU A 198 -4.67 7.51 -8.64
N GLU A 199 -4.03 8.16 -9.62
CA GLU A 199 -4.09 9.61 -9.77
C GLU A 199 -5.53 10.10 -9.95
N MET A 200 -6.29 9.49 -10.86
CA MET A 200 -7.70 9.85 -11.10
C MET A 200 -8.58 9.66 -9.86
N LEU A 201 -8.35 8.60 -9.08
CA LEU A 201 -9.08 8.34 -7.83
C LEU A 201 -8.73 9.37 -6.76
N VAL A 202 -7.46 9.79 -6.67
CA VAL A 202 -7.01 10.82 -5.73
C VAL A 202 -7.57 12.18 -6.12
N MET A 203 -7.57 12.51 -7.42
CA MET A 203 -8.18 13.72 -8.00
C MET A 203 -9.69 13.78 -7.84
N GLY A 204 -10.35 12.64 -7.61
CA GLY A 204 -11.81 12.58 -7.52
C GLY A 204 -12.51 12.51 -8.88
N TRP A 205 -11.77 12.59 -9.99
CA TRP A 205 -12.29 12.40 -11.35
C TRP A 205 -12.86 10.99 -11.56
N ARG A 206 -12.28 10.01 -10.87
CA ARG A 206 -12.83 8.66 -10.79
C ARG A 206 -13.35 8.41 -9.39
N LYS A 207 -14.60 7.97 -9.26
CA LYS A 207 -15.16 7.45 -8.01
C LYS A 207 -14.84 5.95 -7.89
N THR A 208 -14.59 5.47 -6.67
CA THR A 208 -14.37 4.03 -6.43
C THR A 208 -15.68 3.28 -6.63
N ILE A 209 -15.68 2.16 -7.35
CA ILE A 209 -16.90 1.36 -7.49
C ILE A 209 -17.32 0.84 -6.11
N PRO A 210 -18.55 1.14 -5.63
CA PRO A 210 -18.99 0.73 -4.32
C PRO A 210 -18.94 -0.81 -4.16
N PRO A 211 -18.72 -1.31 -2.95
CA PRO A 211 -18.73 -2.74 -2.71
C PRO A 211 -20.08 -3.37 -3.04
N LYS A 212 -20.07 -4.51 -3.74
CA LYS A 212 -21.30 -5.29 -4.04
C LYS A 212 -22.08 -5.66 -2.78
N ARG A 213 -21.39 -5.74 -1.64
CA ARG A 213 -21.98 -5.96 -0.33
C ARG A 213 -21.75 -4.72 0.52
N LYS A 214 -22.83 -4.03 0.83
CA LYS A 214 -22.84 -3.08 1.94
C LYS A 214 -22.71 -3.89 3.23
N PHE A 215 -21.95 -3.38 4.20
CA PHE A 215 -21.99 -3.96 5.54
C PHE A 215 -23.43 -3.95 6.06
N ILE A 216 -23.70 -4.85 7.01
CA ILE A 216 -24.73 -4.63 8.03
C ILE A 216 -24.45 -3.24 8.60
N THR A 217 -25.28 -2.28 8.18
CA THR A 217 -25.11 -0.84 8.30
C THR A 217 -25.10 -0.39 9.76
N ARG A 218 -24.75 0.88 9.96
CA ARG A 218 -24.84 1.66 11.21
C ARG A 218 -26.13 1.46 12.02
N GLU A 219 -27.19 0.92 11.43
CA GLU A 219 -28.51 0.69 12.00
C GLU A 219 -28.72 -0.74 12.55
N THR A 220 -28.00 -1.74 12.03
CA THR A 220 -28.30 -3.17 12.30
C THR A 220 -27.37 -3.83 13.33
N ARG A 221 -26.37 -3.09 13.85
CA ARG A 221 -25.59 -3.51 15.04
C ARG A 221 -26.08 -2.78 16.28
N ALA A 222 -26.66 -3.52 17.22
CA ALA A 222 -26.97 -3.04 18.56
C ALA A 222 -25.68 -2.56 19.28
N GLY A 223 -25.71 -1.34 19.86
CA GLY A 223 -24.60 -0.77 20.63
C GLY A 223 -24.50 0.76 20.55
N PRO A 224 -23.78 1.40 21.50
CA PRO A 224 -23.64 2.86 21.56
C PRO A 224 -22.94 3.42 20.31
N LYS A 225 -23.40 4.58 19.82
CA LYS A 225 -22.91 5.25 18.58
C LYS A 225 -21.37 5.38 18.53
N LYS A 226 -20.72 5.55 19.69
CA LYS A 226 -19.25 5.70 19.86
C LYS A 226 -18.43 4.41 19.63
N LEU A 227 -19.06 3.24 19.63
CA LEU A 227 -18.41 1.94 19.35
C LEU A 227 -18.61 1.49 17.90
N ARG A 228 -19.23 2.33 17.05
CA ARG A 228 -19.59 1.95 15.68
C ARG A 228 -18.40 2.18 14.74
N PRO A 229 -18.22 1.29 13.74
CA PRO A 229 -17.23 1.47 12.69
C PRO A 229 -17.35 2.81 11.93
N ASN A 230 -16.20 3.44 11.63
CA ASN A 230 -16.16 4.62 10.76
C ASN A 230 -16.31 4.17 9.31
N MET A 231 -17.40 4.54 8.65
CA MET A 231 -17.52 4.33 7.20
C MET A 231 -16.54 5.26 6.48
N TYR A 232 -15.89 4.78 5.43
CA TYR A 232 -15.00 5.61 4.64
C TYR A 232 -15.77 6.58 3.75
N ASN A 233 -15.86 7.84 4.16
CA ASN A 233 -16.35 8.92 3.30
C ASN A 233 -15.39 9.13 2.11
N ALA A 234 -15.87 9.71 1.01
CA ALA A 234 -15.08 9.95 -0.21
C ALA A 234 -13.73 10.64 0.11
N ARG A 235 -13.76 11.68 0.94
CA ARG A 235 -12.57 12.37 1.45
C ARG A 235 -11.56 11.46 2.15
N MET A 236 -12.04 10.54 3.00
CA MET A 236 -11.16 9.59 3.69
C MET A 236 -10.53 8.61 2.70
N GLN A 237 -11.31 8.11 1.74
CA GLN A 237 -10.81 7.23 0.68
C GLN A 237 -9.72 7.94 -0.14
N ARG A 238 -9.99 9.17 -0.62
CA ARG A 238 -9.02 10.00 -1.35
C ARG A 238 -7.73 10.20 -0.53
N ARG A 239 -7.82 10.50 0.76
CA ARG A 239 -6.64 10.62 1.65
C ARG A 239 -5.84 9.33 1.82
N ILE A 240 -6.53 8.19 1.91
CA ILE A 240 -5.88 6.88 2.00
C ILE A 240 -5.18 6.57 0.68
N LEU A 241 -5.86 6.73 -0.45
CA LEU A 241 -5.30 6.50 -1.77
C LEU A 241 -4.15 7.47 -2.08
N LYS A 242 -4.22 8.72 -1.61
CA LYS A 242 -3.11 9.67 -1.69
C LYS A 242 -1.88 9.12 -0.98
N HIS A 243 -2.03 8.60 0.23
CA HIS A 243 -0.90 7.98 0.94
C HIS A 243 -0.37 6.74 0.23
N VAL A 244 -1.21 5.97 -0.46
CA VAL A 244 -0.74 4.88 -1.30
C VAL A 244 0.08 5.45 -2.46
N LEU A 245 -0.45 6.41 -3.22
CA LEU A 245 0.23 7.04 -4.36
C LEU A 245 1.57 7.71 -3.98
N GLU A 246 1.67 8.33 -2.81
CA GLU A 246 2.92 8.93 -2.27
C GLU A 246 4.07 7.93 -2.16
N GLN A 247 3.75 6.65 -2.00
CA GLN A 247 4.73 5.61 -1.74
C GLN A 247 5.36 5.06 -3.02
N PHE A 248 4.62 5.05 -4.13
CA PHE A 248 5.02 4.35 -5.33
C PHE A 248 5.58 5.29 -6.40
N PRO A 249 6.73 4.96 -6.99
CA PRO A 249 7.19 5.58 -8.23
C PRO A 249 6.54 4.91 -9.46
N MET A 250 6.55 5.62 -10.57
CA MET A 250 6.40 5.08 -11.93
C MET A 250 7.77 5.13 -12.62
N LEU A 251 8.09 4.16 -13.47
CA LEU A 251 9.28 4.23 -14.32
C LEU A 251 8.93 4.83 -15.66
N GLU A 252 9.58 5.95 -15.99
CA GLU A 252 9.45 6.62 -17.28
C GLU A 252 10.79 6.55 -18.02
N TYR A 253 10.75 6.24 -19.32
CA TYR A 253 11.92 6.33 -20.19
C TYR A 253 12.00 7.73 -20.79
N ARG A 254 13.08 8.46 -20.52
CA ARG A 254 13.31 9.77 -21.12
C ARG A 254 14.24 9.63 -22.33
N PRO A 255 13.74 9.80 -23.56
CA PRO A 255 14.54 9.62 -24.76
C PRO A 255 15.67 10.64 -24.85
N GLN A 256 15.47 11.88 -24.41
CA GLN A 256 16.46 12.96 -24.44
C GLN A 256 17.77 12.63 -23.71
N ASN A 257 17.72 11.79 -22.67
CA ASN A 257 18.88 11.42 -21.87
C ASN A 257 19.19 9.93 -21.93
N GLU A 258 18.46 9.18 -22.75
CA GLU A 258 18.48 7.70 -22.86
C GLU A 258 18.43 7.00 -21.50
N LYS A 259 17.74 7.59 -20.53
CA LYS A 259 17.76 7.15 -19.12
C LYS A 259 16.35 6.92 -18.61
N PHE A 260 16.21 5.84 -17.85
CA PHE A 260 15.03 5.63 -17.02
C PHE A 260 15.07 6.56 -15.81
N VAL A 261 13.91 7.10 -15.44
CA VAL A 261 13.74 7.94 -14.26
C VAL A 261 12.55 7.44 -13.46
N ALA A 262 12.72 7.34 -12.14
CA ALA A 262 11.62 7.07 -11.22
C ALA A 262 10.86 8.37 -10.96
N VAL A 263 9.66 8.48 -11.53
CA VAL A 263 8.80 9.66 -11.45
C VAL A 263 7.73 9.42 -10.39
N TYR A 264 7.44 10.47 -9.62
CA TYR A 264 6.35 10.48 -8.66
C TYR A 264 5.26 11.42 -9.16
N SER A 265 4.03 11.16 -8.72
CA SER A 265 2.88 11.87 -9.25
C SER A 265 2.97 13.38 -8.96
N PRO A 266 2.81 14.26 -9.97
CA PRO A 266 2.76 15.69 -9.76
C PRO A 266 1.53 16.09 -8.93
N VAL A 267 0.45 15.29 -8.97
CA VAL A 267 -0.79 15.46 -8.21
C VAL A 267 -0.53 15.59 -6.71
N LEU A 268 0.48 14.90 -6.19
CA LEU A 268 0.80 14.95 -4.77
C LEU A 268 1.30 16.33 -4.33
N THR A 269 1.92 17.08 -5.24
CA THR A 269 2.40 18.44 -5.00
C THR A 269 1.26 19.46 -5.04
N THR A 270 0.23 19.20 -5.85
CA THR A 270 -0.89 20.12 -6.11
C THR A 270 -2.04 19.97 -5.10
N MET A 271 -2.31 18.75 -4.62
CA MET A 271 -3.40 18.41 -3.69
C MET A 271 -3.17 18.86 -2.24
N LEU A 272 -2.48 19.98 -2.04
CA LEU A 272 -2.41 20.67 -0.75
C LEU A 272 -3.50 21.76 -0.61
N HIS A 273 -4.27 22.06 -1.66
CA HIS A 273 -5.08 23.29 -1.73
C HIS A 273 -6.47 23.22 -2.38
N THR A 274 -6.96 22.06 -2.85
CA THR A 274 -8.36 21.98 -3.31
C THR A 274 -9.30 22.05 -2.10
N PRO A 275 -10.21 23.05 -2.00
CA PRO A 275 -11.34 22.96 -1.08
C PRO A 275 -12.10 21.67 -1.43
N GLY A 276 -12.50 20.91 -0.41
CA GLY A 276 -13.30 19.70 -0.65
C GLY A 276 -14.66 20.09 -1.22
N ASP A 277 -15.25 19.21 -2.02
CA ASP A 277 -16.64 19.39 -2.48
C ASP A 277 -17.59 19.31 -1.27
N PRO A 278 -18.78 19.92 -1.27
CA PRO A 278 -19.74 19.77 -0.16
C PRO A 278 -20.04 18.29 0.17
N GLU A 279 -20.10 17.42 -0.84
CA GLU A 279 -20.24 15.95 -0.69
C GLU A 279 -19.10 15.32 0.13
N ASP A 280 -17.89 15.91 0.13
CA ASP A 280 -16.74 15.42 0.91
C ASP A 280 -16.89 15.65 2.43
N PHE A 281 -17.85 16.47 2.84
CA PHE A 281 -18.13 16.81 4.24
C PHE A 281 -19.35 16.10 4.82
N GLU A 282 -20.07 15.28 4.04
CA GLU A 282 -21.15 14.45 4.59
C GLU A 282 -20.61 13.50 5.68
N GLY A 283 -21.19 13.55 6.88
CA GLY A 283 -20.80 12.72 8.02
C GLY A 283 -19.51 13.15 8.75
N VAL A 284 -19.13 14.43 8.61
CA VAL A 284 -18.02 15.07 9.29
C VAL A 284 -18.58 16.29 10.04
N ASP A 285 -18.20 16.49 11.30
CA ASP A 285 -18.61 17.67 12.08
C ASP A 285 -17.94 18.97 11.58
N ASP A 286 -18.38 20.12 12.08
CA ASP A 286 -17.84 21.45 11.73
C ASP A 286 -16.32 21.58 11.98
N LYS A 287 -15.74 20.68 12.79
CA LYS A 287 -14.31 20.63 13.12
C LYS A 287 -13.52 19.73 12.16
N GLY A 288 -14.18 19.10 11.18
CA GLY A 288 -13.54 18.22 10.22
C GLY A 288 -13.24 16.82 10.78
N GLU A 289 -13.79 16.48 11.94
CA GLU A 289 -13.71 15.14 12.54
C GLU A 289 -14.90 14.29 12.07
N PRO A 290 -14.69 13.00 11.77
CA PRO A 290 -15.81 12.11 11.50
C PRO A 290 -16.72 12.11 12.74
N GLU A 291 -18.02 12.34 12.55
CA GLU A 291 -18.98 12.27 13.64
C GLU A 291 -18.82 10.93 14.39
N GLY A 292 -18.39 11.00 15.67
CA GLY A 292 -18.19 9.82 16.53
C GLY A 292 -16.75 9.34 16.72
N THR A 293 -15.72 10.10 16.34
CA THR A 293 -14.31 9.69 16.57
C THR A 293 -13.89 9.86 18.04
N ILE A 294 -13.21 8.85 18.58
CA ILE A 294 -12.56 8.91 19.90
C ILE A 294 -11.40 9.92 19.82
N LEU A 295 -11.51 11.05 20.53
CA LEU A 295 -10.38 11.94 20.80
C LEU A 295 -9.31 11.15 21.57
N ASN A 296 -8.09 11.10 21.03
CA ASN A 296 -6.92 10.72 21.83
C ASN A 296 -6.68 11.87 22.83
N PRO A 297 -6.73 11.62 24.16
CA PRO A 297 -6.66 12.69 25.16
C PRO A 297 -5.37 13.51 25.12
N ASN A 298 -4.34 13.08 24.38
CA ASN A 298 -3.03 13.74 24.30
C ASN A 298 -2.75 14.53 23.00
N LYS A 299 -3.74 14.78 22.13
CA LYS A 299 -3.50 15.43 20.84
C LYS A 299 -3.56 16.96 20.93
N LYS A 300 -2.40 17.63 20.96
CA LYS A 300 -2.29 19.09 20.76
C LYS A 300 -2.45 19.44 19.27
N LEU A 301 -3.36 20.36 18.95
CA LEU A 301 -3.55 20.94 17.61
C LEU A 301 -2.45 21.98 17.33
N SER A 302 -1.75 21.89 16.19
CA SER A 302 -0.81 22.92 15.73
C SER A 302 -1.21 23.50 14.38
N GLY A 303 -1.31 24.83 14.30
CA GLY A 303 -1.53 25.58 13.06
C GLY A 303 -0.22 25.87 12.33
N LYS A 304 -0.24 25.90 10.99
CA LYS A 304 0.95 26.24 10.18
C LYS A 304 1.06 27.76 9.95
N SER A 305 2.26 28.31 10.11
CA SER A 305 2.62 29.73 9.93
C SER A 305 2.48 30.26 8.49
N ALA A 306 2.16 31.55 8.38
CA ALA A 306 1.91 32.33 7.17
C ALA A 306 3.07 32.33 6.15
N ALA A 307 4.32 32.16 6.57
CA ALA A 307 5.48 32.07 5.66
C ALA A 307 5.38 30.86 4.71
N LYS A 308 4.73 29.78 5.16
CA LYS A 308 4.47 28.58 4.36
C LYS A 308 3.40 28.80 3.28
N ARG A 309 2.54 29.82 3.45
CA ARG A 309 1.49 30.21 2.48
C ARG A 309 2.07 31.00 1.30
N ARG A 310 3.08 31.85 1.49
CA ARG A 310 3.69 32.66 0.42
C ARG A 310 4.53 31.85 -0.58
N LYS A 311 5.29 30.84 -0.12
CA LYS A 311 6.04 29.91 -1.01
C LYS A 311 5.14 29.04 -1.92
N ALA A 312 3.84 28.93 -1.63
CA ALA A 312 2.90 28.17 -2.43
C ALA A 312 2.40 28.92 -3.68
N LYS A 313 2.39 30.26 -3.67
CA LYS A 313 1.79 31.07 -4.75
C LYS A 313 2.59 31.01 -6.06
N GLY A 314 3.92 30.93 -5.99
CA GLY A 314 4.79 30.84 -7.17
C GLY A 314 4.77 29.48 -7.88
N LYS A 315 4.13 28.44 -7.32
CA LYS A 315 4.02 27.10 -7.92
C LYS A 315 2.71 26.88 -8.68
N ALA A 316 1.75 27.81 -8.56
CA ALA A 316 0.43 27.71 -9.19
C ALA A 316 0.48 27.90 -10.72
N THR A 317 1.38 28.75 -11.20
CA THR A 317 1.58 29.04 -12.64
C THR A 317 2.16 27.86 -13.42
N ALA A 318 2.86 26.94 -12.78
CA ALA A 318 3.38 25.73 -13.44
C ALA A 318 2.29 24.65 -13.64
N PHE A 319 1.20 24.70 -12.88
CA PHE A 319 0.11 23.70 -12.95
C PHE A 319 -0.87 24.00 -14.08
N SER A 320 -1.17 25.27 -14.36
CA SER A 320 -2.04 25.64 -15.50
C SER A 320 -1.47 25.08 -16.81
N GLY A 321 -0.18 25.31 -17.08
CA GLY A 321 0.48 24.79 -18.28
C GLY A 321 0.52 23.26 -18.39
N TRP A 322 0.50 22.51 -17.28
CA TRP A 322 0.41 21.05 -17.32
C TRP A 322 -1.03 20.56 -17.52
N LEU A 323 -2.01 21.24 -16.92
CA LEU A 323 -3.43 20.91 -17.02
C LEU A 323 -3.94 21.12 -18.45
N ASP A 324 -3.53 22.22 -19.09
CA ASP A 324 -3.90 22.54 -20.47
C ASP A 324 -3.37 21.47 -21.43
N LYS A 325 -2.12 21.01 -21.22
CA LYS A 325 -1.53 19.89 -21.96
C LYS A 325 -2.30 18.57 -21.82
N LYS A 326 -2.89 18.29 -20.64
CA LYS A 326 -3.68 17.06 -20.41
C LYS A 326 -5.09 17.13 -20.99
N LYS A 327 -5.67 18.33 -21.09
CA LYS A 327 -6.92 18.57 -21.81
C LYS A 327 -6.72 18.41 -23.32
N GLU A 328 -5.62 18.91 -23.87
CA GLU A 328 -5.23 18.69 -25.27
C GLU A 328 -5.03 17.20 -25.61
N GLU A 329 -4.56 16.38 -24.66
CA GLU A 329 -4.41 14.93 -24.84
C GLU A 329 -5.75 14.15 -24.78
N GLY A 330 -6.90 14.79 -24.56
CA GLY A 330 -8.22 14.13 -24.50
C GLY A 330 -8.40 13.16 -23.32
N LYS A 331 -7.51 13.21 -22.32
CA LYS A 331 -7.50 12.30 -21.16
C LYS A 331 -8.32 12.80 -19.97
N VAL A 332 -8.95 13.96 -20.11
CA VAL A 332 -9.87 14.55 -19.12
C VAL A 332 -11.30 14.35 -19.66
N PRO A 333 -12.21 13.67 -18.94
CA PRO A 333 -13.58 13.53 -19.38
C PRO A 333 -14.25 14.91 -19.50
N GLU A 334 -14.88 15.19 -20.64
CA GLU A 334 -15.55 16.48 -20.95
C GLU A 334 -16.71 16.81 -19.99
N ASN A 335 -17.27 15.79 -19.33
CA ASN A 335 -18.40 15.93 -18.42
C ASN A 335 -17.97 16.31 -16.99
N PHE A 336 -17.30 17.45 -16.83
CA PHE A 336 -17.17 18.13 -15.54
C PHE A 336 -17.07 19.66 -15.68
N ILE A 337 -17.77 20.20 -16.70
CA ILE A 337 -18.07 21.63 -16.79
C ILE A 337 -19.54 21.82 -16.40
N GLY A 338 -19.76 22.37 -15.21
CA GLY A 338 -21.03 22.99 -14.82
C GLY A 338 -22.06 22.07 -14.16
N SER A 339 -22.08 22.10 -12.83
CA SER A 339 -23.28 22.12 -11.95
C SER A 339 -22.80 22.29 -10.51
#